data_AF-A0AAW5VG92-F1
#
_entry.id   AF-A0AAW5VG92-F1
#
_cell.length_a   1.000
_cell.length_b   1.000
_cell.length_c   1.000
_cell.angle_alpha   90.00
_cell.angle_beta   90.00
_cell.angle_gamma   90.00
#
_symmetry.space_group_name_H-M   'P 1'
#
loop_
_entity.id
_entity.type
_entity.pdbx_description
1 polymer ?
#
loop_
_entity_poly.entity_id
_entity_poly.type
_entity_poly.pdbx_seq_one_letter_code
_entity_poly.pdbx_strand_id
1 'polypeptide(L)'
;MKTFISLLVFCFSLPLVAQNLTERNPVSIPSEPTTVEEFKSLQSKLASTPEGGAAMLVLAISIYGKNPELGTKAVVLSVLSKNRQKSTKPSAVDGMDLGNGDKYLLGQLDKYKMLSNGYWKGAEPANGYTPSSPLTVETFTNPYSGEESAGKLKLFVATRGASSFRPVSLEKDADGLWRAKEMSSLFVGMMPPK
;
A
#
# COMPACT_ATOMS: atom_id res chain seq x y z
N MET A 1 30.43 17.56 49.12
CA MET A 1 29.63 16.33 48.97
C MET A 1 28.70 16.52 47.78
N LYS A 2 28.93 15.79 46.69
CA LYS A 2 28.17 15.89 45.43
C LYS A 2 27.39 14.59 45.26
N THR A 3 26.07 14.65 45.24
CA THR A 3 25.21 13.53 44.85
C THR A 3 24.46 13.93 43.59
N PHE A 4 24.98 13.50 42.45
CA PHE A 4 24.26 13.54 41.18
C PHE A 4 23.22 12.41 41.18
N ILE A 5 21.94 12.78 41.18
CA ILE A 5 20.85 11.83 40.98
C ILE A 5 20.78 11.56 39.48
N SER A 6 21.23 10.37 39.09
CA SER A 6 21.12 9.86 37.73
C SER A 6 19.66 9.49 37.46
N LEU A 7 18.97 10.33 36.68
CA LEU A 7 17.63 10.03 36.19
C LEU A 7 17.77 9.01 35.04
N LEU A 8 17.59 7.73 35.37
CA LEU A 8 17.58 6.64 34.39
C LEU A 8 16.27 6.75 33.57
N VAL A 9 16.32 7.43 32.44
CA VAL A 9 15.23 7.45 31.46
C VAL A 9 15.18 6.09 30.79
N PHE A 10 14.25 5.24 31.22
CA PHE A 10 13.89 4.01 30.52
C PHE A 10 13.18 4.39 29.21
N CYS A 11 13.95 4.47 28.12
CA CYS A 11 13.39 4.49 26.78
C CYS A 11 12.75 3.12 26.49
N PHE A 12 11.45 2.98 26.76
CA PHE A 12 10.67 1.85 26.26
C PHE A 12 10.57 1.96 24.73
N SER A 13 11.46 1.27 24.03
CA SER A 13 11.25 0.94 22.62
C SER A 13 10.19 -0.17 22.54
N LEU A 14 8.91 0.20 22.50
CA LEU A 14 7.84 -0.73 22.14
C LEU A 14 7.28 -0.39 20.76
N PRO A 15 7.76 -1.02 19.67
CA PRO A 15 7.03 -0.89 18.41
C PRO A 15 6.85 -2.22 17.67
N LEU A 16 6.37 -3.28 18.35
CA LEU A 16 5.85 -4.45 17.62
C LEU A 16 4.72 -5.21 18.35
N VAL A 17 4.65 -5.14 19.68
CA VAL A 17 3.65 -5.88 20.47
C VAL A 17 2.22 -5.33 20.31
N ALA A 18 2.04 -4.07 19.91
CA ALA A 18 0.73 -3.41 19.95
C ALA A 18 -0.28 -3.87 18.87
N GLN A 19 0.19 -4.46 17.76
CA GLN A 19 -0.71 -4.85 16.67
C GLN A 19 -1.04 -6.36 16.63
N ASN A 20 -0.33 -7.20 17.40
CA ASN A 20 -0.44 -8.67 17.37
C ASN A 20 -0.51 -9.22 15.93
N LEU A 21 0.55 -8.93 15.17
CA LEU A 21 0.60 -9.19 13.75
C LEU A 21 0.96 -10.65 13.45
N THR A 22 0.22 -11.25 12.51
CA THR A 22 0.52 -12.54 11.90
C THR A 22 0.95 -12.30 10.45
N GLU A 23 2.12 -12.81 10.08
CA GLU A 23 2.64 -12.69 8.71
C GLU A 23 1.76 -13.44 7.70
N ARG A 24 1.66 -12.87 6.50
CA ARG A 24 0.99 -13.46 5.33
C ARG A 24 2.02 -13.76 4.25
N ASN A 25 1.63 -14.60 3.29
CA ASN A 25 2.51 -14.94 2.17
C ASN A 25 2.92 -13.67 1.41
N PRO A 26 4.23 -13.38 1.29
CA PRO A 26 4.70 -12.19 0.59
C PRO A 26 4.44 -12.32 -0.92
N VAL A 27 4.14 -11.20 -1.56
CA VAL A 27 3.84 -11.15 -3.01
C VAL A 27 5.01 -10.51 -3.73
N SER A 28 5.62 -11.26 -4.66
CA SER A 28 6.68 -10.75 -5.52
C SER A 28 6.12 -10.26 -6.86
N ILE A 29 6.57 -9.10 -7.30
CA ILE A 29 6.19 -8.51 -8.58
C ILE A 29 7.19 -8.96 -9.64
N PRO A 30 6.77 -9.77 -10.64
CA PRO A 30 7.68 -10.35 -11.62
C PRO A 30 8.23 -9.32 -12.60
N SER A 31 7.45 -8.29 -12.92
CA SER A 31 7.81 -7.22 -13.83
C SER A 31 6.93 -6.00 -13.57
N GLU A 32 7.48 -4.81 -13.81
CA GLU A 32 6.72 -3.57 -13.75
C GLU A 32 5.98 -3.33 -15.08
N PRO A 33 4.65 -3.18 -15.08
CA PRO A 33 3.89 -2.95 -16.31
C PRO A 33 4.11 -1.53 -16.82
N THR A 34 4.14 -1.40 -18.14
CA THR A 34 4.34 -0.14 -18.88
C THR A 34 3.06 0.34 -19.56
N THR A 35 2.03 -0.50 -19.60
CA THR A 35 0.71 -0.20 -20.16
C THR A 35 -0.42 -0.60 -19.20
N VAL A 36 -1.63 -0.09 -19.45
CA VAL A 36 -2.83 -0.45 -18.68
C VAL A 36 -3.18 -1.93 -18.86
N GLU A 37 -2.98 -2.46 -20.06
CA GLU A 37 -3.26 -3.84 -20.44
C GLU A 37 -2.30 -4.80 -19.72
N GLU A 38 -1.01 -4.47 -19.65
CA GLU A 38 -0.02 -5.22 -18.85
C GLU A 38 -0.38 -5.18 -17.36
N PHE A 39 -0.80 -4.02 -16.85
CA PHE A 39 -1.23 -3.90 -15.46
C PHE A 39 -2.46 -4.77 -15.17
N LYS A 40 -3.48 -4.75 -16.05
CA LYS A 40 -4.66 -5.62 -15.94
C LYS A 40 -4.27 -7.10 -15.98
N SER A 41 -3.39 -7.50 -16.90
CA SER A 41 -2.91 -8.88 -17.01
C SER A 41 -2.19 -9.35 -15.74
N LEU A 42 -1.34 -8.49 -15.16
CA LEU A 42 -0.68 -8.79 -13.90
C LEU A 42 -1.67 -8.83 -12.73
N GLN A 43 -2.63 -7.90 -12.69
CA GLN A 43 -3.68 -7.85 -11.68
C GLN A 43 -4.51 -9.15 -11.68
N SER A 44 -4.93 -9.66 -12.85
CA SER A 44 -5.69 -10.90 -12.94
C SER A 44 -4.93 -12.12 -12.43
N LYS A 45 -3.59 -12.10 -12.48
CA LYS A 45 -2.74 -13.18 -11.96
C LYS A 45 -2.54 -13.08 -10.45
N LEU A 46 -2.27 -11.87 -9.94
CA LEU A 46 -1.87 -11.68 -8.55
C LEU A 46 -3.05 -11.40 -7.62
N ALA A 47 -4.02 -10.58 -8.01
CA ALA A 47 -5.10 -10.10 -7.14
C ALA A 47 -6.23 -11.12 -6.92
N SER A 48 -5.97 -12.42 -7.11
CA SER A 48 -6.89 -13.49 -6.72
C SER A 48 -6.90 -13.74 -5.20
N THR A 49 -5.90 -13.20 -4.48
CA THR A 49 -5.80 -13.17 -3.02
C THR A 49 -5.79 -11.73 -2.49
N PRO A 50 -6.14 -11.49 -1.21
CA PRO A 50 -6.09 -10.15 -0.62
C PRO A 50 -4.68 -9.54 -0.61
N GLU A 51 -3.64 -10.36 -0.40
CA GLU A 51 -2.23 -9.92 -0.45
C GLU A 51 -1.86 -9.44 -1.84
N GLY A 52 -2.29 -10.17 -2.87
CA GLY A 52 -2.11 -9.76 -4.26
C GLY A 52 -2.84 -8.46 -4.58
N GLY A 53 -4.06 -8.26 -4.06
CA GLY A 53 -4.79 -7.00 -4.18
C GLY A 53 -4.04 -5.82 -3.54
N ALA A 54 -3.49 -6.01 -2.33
CA ALA A 54 -2.65 -5.01 -1.67
C ALA A 54 -1.36 -4.74 -2.45
N ALA A 55 -0.71 -5.78 -2.97
CA ALA A 55 0.52 -5.65 -3.75
C ALA A 55 0.29 -4.91 -5.07
N MET A 56 -0.85 -5.12 -5.74
CA MET A 56 -1.22 -4.36 -6.94
C MET A 56 -1.45 -2.88 -6.65
N LEU A 57 -2.02 -2.53 -5.49
CA LEU A 57 -2.13 -1.14 -5.06
C LEU A 57 -0.74 -0.51 -4.78
N VAL A 58 0.15 -1.23 -4.09
CA VAL A 58 1.54 -0.77 -3.86
C VAL A 58 2.27 -0.55 -5.19
N LEU A 59 2.12 -1.48 -6.14
CA LEU A 59 2.67 -1.35 -7.49
C LEU A 59 2.09 -0.11 -8.19
N ALA A 60 0.79 0.15 -8.09
CA ALA A 60 0.17 1.34 -8.67
C ALA A 60 0.72 2.65 -8.08
N ILE A 61 0.95 2.70 -6.76
CA ILE A 61 1.59 3.83 -6.06
C ILE A 61 3.03 4.04 -6.54
N SER A 62 3.78 2.95 -6.76
CA SER A 62 5.13 2.98 -7.32
C SER A 62 5.15 3.51 -8.75
N ILE A 63 4.27 2.99 -9.61
CA ILE A 63 4.14 3.43 -11.00
C ILE A 63 3.79 4.92 -11.04
N TYR A 64 2.91 5.41 -10.17
CA TYR A 64 2.56 6.84 -10.10
C TYR A 64 3.79 7.74 -9.87
N GLY A 65 4.73 7.29 -9.03
CA GLY A 65 5.97 8.03 -8.78
C GLY A 65 6.86 8.21 -10.03
N LYS A 66 6.76 7.30 -11.00
CA LYS A 66 7.56 7.28 -12.24
C LYS A 66 6.80 7.82 -13.44
N ASN A 67 5.51 7.48 -13.53
CA ASN A 67 4.58 7.85 -14.59
C ASN A 67 3.21 8.14 -13.95
N PRO A 68 2.92 9.41 -13.63
CA PRO A 68 1.66 9.79 -12.99
C PRO A 68 0.41 9.44 -13.81
N GLU A 69 0.50 9.42 -15.14
CA GLU A 69 -0.65 9.08 -16.00
C GLU A 69 -1.00 7.59 -15.87
N LEU A 70 -0.02 6.70 -16.08
CA LEU A 70 -0.24 5.26 -15.93
C LEU A 70 -0.56 4.91 -14.47
N GLY A 71 0.13 5.53 -13.51
CA GLY A 71 -0.10 5.29 -12.09
C GLY A 71 -1.50 5.69 -11.65
N THR A 72 -2.05 6.79 -12.16
CA THR A 72 -3.45 7.17 -11.89
C THR A 72 -4.41 6.07 -12.35
N LYS A 73 -4.24 5.60 -13.58
CA LYS A 73 -5.05 4.51 -14.17
C LYS A 73 -4.88 3.19 -13.38
N ALA A 74 -3.67 2.90 -12.93
CA ALA A 74 -3.36 1.73 -12.10
C ALA A 74 -4.02 1.81 -10.70
N VAL A 75 -4.05 2.99 -10.08
CA VAL A 75 -4.73 3.20 -8.79
C VAL A 75 -6.25 3.06 -8.97
N VAL A 76 -6.83 3.61 -10.05
CA VAL A 76 -8.26 3.39 -10.40
C VAL A 76 -8.57 1.89 -10.44
N LEU A 77 -7.77 1.11 -11.15
CA LEU A 77 -7.95 -0.34 -11.28
C LEU A 77 -7.76 -1.10 -9.95
N SER A 78 -7.00 -0.55 -9.00
CA SER A 78 -6.70 -1.18 -7.71
C SER A 78 -7.70 -0.85 -6.59
N VAL A 79 -8.59 0.11 -6.82
CA VAL A 79 -9.69 0.48 -5.91
C VAL A 79 -10.96 -0.29 -6.29
N LEU A 80 -11.79 -0.66 -5.31
CA LEU A 80 -13.06 -1.34 -5.56
C LEU A 80 -13.95 -0.64 -6.58
N SER A 81 -14.57 -1.41 -7.48
CA SER A 81 -15.40 -0.86 -8.54
C SER A 81 -16.55 0.02 -8.02
N LYS A 82 -17.14 -0.33 -6.87
CA LYS A 82 -18.21 0.45 -6.21
C LYS A 82 -17.76 1.78 -5.60
N ASN A 83 -16.45 1.97 -5.38
CA ASN A 83 -15.87 3.22 -4.87
C ASN A 83 -15.45 4.16 -6.01
N ARG A 84 -15.52 3.70 -7.26
CA ARG A 84 -15.22 4.48 -8.46
C ARG A 84 -16.45 5.28 -8.90
N GLN A 85 -16.23 6.27 -9.77
CA GLN A 85 -17.29 7.07 -10.38
C GLN A 85 -17.16 7.07 -11.91
N LYS A 86 -18.29 7.23 -12.62
CA LYS A 86 -18.28 7.37 -14.08
C LYS A 86 -17.52 8.63 -14.47
N SER A 87 -16.71 8.54 -15.52
CA SER A 87 -15.88 9.65 -16.00
C SER A 87 -15.48 9.43 -17.45
N THR A 88 -15.36 10.54 -18.19
CA THR A 88 -14.81 10.57 -19.56
C THR A 88 -13.44 11.28 -19.60
N LYS A 89 -12.87 11.59 -18.43
CA LYS A 89 -11.57 12.26 -18.32
C LYS A 89 -10.45 11.32 -18.79
N PRO A 90 -9.29 11.84 -19.24
CA PRO A 90 -8.14 11.01 -19.63
C PRO A 90 -7.62 10.07 -18.54
N SER A 91 -7.89 10.37 -17.27
CA SER A 91 -7.58 9.52 -16.10
C SER A 91 -8.46 8.27 -16.00
N ALA A 92 -9.61 8.25 -16.68
CA ALA A 92 -10.57 7.17 -16.57
C ALA A 92 -10.07 5.91 -17.29
N VAL A 93 -10.40 4.75 -16.72
CA VAL A 93 -10.19 3.43 -17.31
C VAL A 93 -11.55 2.75 -17.40
N ASP A 94 -11.91 2.26 -18.59
CA ASP A 94 -13.21 1.62 -18.86
C ASP A 94 -14.41 2.51 -18.46
N GLY A 95 -14.28 3.83 -18.67
CA GLY A 95 -15.31 4.82 -18.31
C GLY A 95 -15.44 5.12 -16.81
N MET A 96 -14.51 4.65 -15.98
CA MET A 96 -14.52 4.82 -14.54
C MET A 96 -13.25 5.54 -14.04
N ASP A 97 -13.38 6.34 -13.00
CA ASP A 97 -12.31 7.09 -12.35
C ASP A 97 -12.46 7.01 -10.82
N LEU A 98 -11.46 7.47 -10.06
CA LEU A 98 -11.50 7.48 -8.60
C LEU A 98 -12.64 8.37 -8.08
N GLY A 99 -13.33 7.90 -7.04
CA GLY A 99 -14.22 8.75 -6.25
C GLY A 99 -13.48 9.96 -5.66
N ASN A 100 -14.21 11.01 -5.27
CA ASN A 100 -13.59 12.27 -4.82
C ASN A 100 -12.64 12.10 -3.62
N GLY A 101 -12.96 11.22 -2.68
CA GLY A 101 -12.10 10.91 -1.53
C GLY A 101 -10.77 10.29 -1.95
N ASP A 102 -10.81 9.25 -2.79
CA ASP A 102 -9.61 8.58 -3.29
C ASP A 102 -8.79 9.47 -4.21
N LYS A 103 -9.43 10.37 -4.96
CA LYS A 103 -8.73 11.38 -5.77
C LYS A 103 -7.92 12.36 -4.91
N TYR A 104 -8.43 12.75 -3.74
CA TYR A 104 -7.66 13.54 -2.78
C TYR A 104 -6.45 12.77 -2.24
N LEU A 105 -6.61 11.48 -1.96
CA LEU A 105 -5.51 10.61 -1.53
C LEU A 105 -4.43 10.52 -2.60
N LEU A 106 -4.79 10.35 -3.86
CA LEU A 106 -3.84 10.31 -4.98
C LEU A 106 -2.93 11.54 -5.00
N GLY A 107 -3.47 12.74 -4.76
CA GLY A 107 -2.68 13.98 -4.67
C GLY A 107 -1.68 14.02 -3.51
N GLN A 108 -1.81 13.15 -2.49
CA GLN A 108 -0.80 13.02 -1.44
C GLN A 108 0.50 12.38 -1.96
N LEU A 109 0.45 11.58 -3.03
CA LEU A 109 1.66 11.02 -3.66
C LEU A 109 2.52 12.13 -4.29
N ASP A 110 1.92 13.24 -4.70
CA ASP A 110 2.69 14.40 -5.16
C ASP A 110 3.42 15.11 -4.03
N LYS A 111 2.83 15.11 -2.84
CA LYS A 111 3.41 15.74 -1.65
C LYS A 111 4.51 14.87 -1.02
N TYR A 112 4.31 13.56 -0.97
CA TYR A 112 5.17 12.62 -0.25
C TYR A 112 5.80 11.61 -1.22
N LYS A 113 6.83 12.05 -1.94
CA LYS A 113 7.48 11.25 -3.01
C LYS A 113 8.07 9.92 -2.52
N MET A 114 8.45 9.82 -1.24
CA MET A 114 8.93 8.57 -0.65
C MET A 114 7.87 7.44 -0.64
N LEU A 115 6.57 7.77 -0.73
CA LEU A 115 5.49 6.77 -0.73
C LEU A 115 5.57 5.82 -1.93
N SER A 116 6.08 6.30 -3.07
CA SER A 116 6.21 5.48 -4.29
C SER A 116 7.07 4.23 -4.09
N ASN A 117 8.09 4.30 -3.23
CA ASN A 117 8.92 3.13 -2.91
C ASN A 117 8.75 2.63 -1.47
N GLY A 118 7.98 3.34 -0.63
CA GLY A 118 7.96 3.16 0.82
C GLY A 118 7.39 1.85 1.35
N TYR A 119 6.77 1.05 0.49
CA TYR A 119 6.09 -0.20 0.83
C TYR A 119 6.77 -1.45 0.27
N TRP A 120 7.87 -1.29 -0.47
CA TRP A 120 8.66 -2.41 -0.95
C TRP A 120 9.55 -2.96 0.16
N LYS A 121 9.71 -4.29 0.18
CA LYS A 121 10.69 -4.96 1.03
C LYS A 121 12.09 -4.37 0.80
N GLY A 122 12.79 -4.06 1.88
CA GLY A 122 14.12 -3.47 1.86
C GLY A 122 14.17 -1.95 1.69
N ALA A 123 13.06 -1.28 1.32
CA ALA A 123 13.03 0.17 1.21
C ALA A 123 12.89 0.82 2.60
N GLU A 124 13.85 1.67 2.96
CA GLU A 124 13.86 2.37 4.24
C GLU A 124 14.45 3.79 4.15
N PRO A 125 14.17 4.70 5.10
CA PRO A 125 14.71 6.06 5.05
C PRO A 125 16.24 6.11 4.91
N ALA A 126 16.95 5.18 5.56
CA ALA A 126 18.41 5.16 5.59
C ALA A 126 19.06 4.81 4.24
N ASN A 127 18.33 4.18 3.31
CA ASN A 127 18.82 3.84 1.97
C ASN A 127 18.08 4.62 0.86
N GLY A 128 17.44 5.74 1.23
CA GLY A 128 16.68 6.55 0.28
C GLY A 128 15.42 5.85 -0.25
N TYR A 129 14.87 4.87 0.49
CA TYR A 129 13.78 4.01 0.04
C TYR A 129 14.13 3.18 -1.21
N THR A 130 15.34 2.63 -1.26
CA THR A 130 15.75 1.70 -2.31
C THR A 130 15.24 0.29 -2.00
N PRO A 131 14.39 -0.32 -2.84
CA PRO A 131 13.87 -1.66 -2.59
C PRO A 131 14.92 -2.74 -2.85
N SER A 132 14.78 -3.89 -2.18
CA SER A 132 15.51 -5.10 -2.52
C SER A 132 14.97 -5.75 -3.80
N SER A 133 15.79 -6.57 -4.46
CA SER A 133 15.37 -7.43 -5.57
C SER A 133 15.12 -8.86 -5.09
N PRO A 134 14.04 -9.54 -5.52
CA PRO A 134 12.95 -9.01 -6.36
C PRO A 134 12.07 -8.01 -5.61
N LEU A 135 11.29 -7.21 -6.35
CA LEU A 135 10.30 -6.31 -5.74
C LEU A 135 9.24 -7.15 -5.03
N THR A 136 9.12 -6.99 -3.71
CA THR A 136 8.24 -7.79 -2.87
C THR A 136 7.45 -6.90 -1.92
N VAL A 137 6.17 -7.23 -1.73
CA VAL A 137 5.29 -6.63 -0.71
C VAL A 137 5.06 -7.63 0.41
N GLU A 138 5.30 -7.20 1.64
CA GLU A 138 5.03 -7.97 2.85
C GLU A 138 3.76 -7.45 3.50
N THR A 139 2.86 -8.35 3.90
CA THR A 139 1.59 -7.99 4.53
C THR A 139 1.34 -8.87 5.74
N PHE A 140 0.51 -8.35 6.65
CA PHE A 140 0.21 -8.97 7.92
C PHE A 140 -1.28 -8.86 8.21
N THR A 141 -1.80 -9.76 9.03
CA THR A 141 -3.12 -9.65 9.66
C THR A 141 -2.97 -9.52 11.16
N ASN A 142 -4.07 -9.32 11.85
CA ASN A 142 -4.21 -9.43 13.29
C ASN A 142 -5.60 -9.98 13.64
N PRO A 143 -5.93 -10.23 14.92
CA PRO A 143 -7.24 -10.77 15.31
C PRO A 143 -8.47 -9.95 14.89
N TYR A 144 -8.29 -8.69 14.48
CA TYR A 144 -9.36 -7.78 14.05
C TYR A 144 -9.34 -7.50 12.54
N SER A 145 -8.69 -8.36 11.76
CA SER A 145 -8.55 -8.20 10.32
C SER A 145 -9.80 -8.60 9.52
N GLY A 146 -10.78 -9.22 10.16
CA GLY A 146 -11.98 -9.73 9.50
C GLY A 146 -11.76 -11.13 8.92
N GLU A 147 -12.66 -11.54 8.02
CA GLU A 147 -12.74 -12.91 7.52
C GLU A 147 -12.58 -12.95 5.99
N GLU A 148 -11.48 -13.56 5.53
CA GLU A 148 -11.18 -13.71 4.11
C GLU A 148 -12.29 -14.47 3.35
N SER A 149 -12.93 -15.46 4.00
CA SER A 149 -14.07 -16.23 3.47
C SER A 149 -15.31 -15.38 3.19
N ALA A 150 -15.48 -14.26 3.91
CA ALA A 150 -16.54 -13.28 3.67
C ALA A 150 -16.19 -12.29 2.54
N GLY A 151 -15.06 -12.50 1.85
CA GLY A 151 -14.57 -11.64 0.78
C GLY A 151 -14.10 -10.28 1.28
N LYS A 152 -13.75 -10.13 2.56
CA LYS A 152 -13.31 -8.87 3.17
C LYS A 152 -12.15 -9.12 4.11
N LEU A 153 -11.03 -8.44 3.92
CA LEU A 153 -9.87 -8.60 4.78
C LEU A 153 -9.11 -7.28 4.92
N LYS A 154 -8.78 -6.92 6.15
CA LYS A 154 -7.84 -5.84 6.45
C LYS A 154 -6.43 -6.42 6.54
N LEU A 155 -5.53 -5.88 5.74
CA LEU A 155 -4.11 -6.19 5.79
C LEU A 155 -3.34 -5.00 6.36
N PHE A 156 -2.16 -5.28 6.90
CA PHE A 156 -1.18 -4.28 7.31
C PHE A 156 0.04 -4.42 6.40
N VAL A 157 0.24 -3.43 5.53
CA VAL A 157 1.36 -3.40 4.58
C VAL A 157 2.63 -2.97 5.31
N ALA A 158 3.69 -3.76 5.16
CA ALA A 158 4.98 -3.47 5.75
C ALA A 158 5.54 -2.14 5.25
N THR A 159 6.17 -1.38 6.14
CA THR A 159 6.97 -0.21 5.78
C THR A 159 7.99 0.05 6.88
N ARG A 160 9.15 0.56 6.51
CA ARG A 160 10.17 1.07 7.45
C ARG A 160 10.13 2.59 7.59
N GLY A 161 9.21 3.24 6.87
CA GLY A 161 9.03 4.69 6.87
C GLY A 161 8.11 5.24 7.96
N ALA A 162 7.50 4.38 8.77
CA ALA A 162 6.54 4.77 9.81
C ALA A 162 6.73 3.91 11.06
N SER A 163 6.14 4.34 12.18
CA SER A 163 6.20 3.63 13.46
C SER A 163 5.36 2.34 13.51
N SER A 164 4.53 2.09 12.49
CA SER A 164 3.68 0.91 12.38
C SER A 164 3.40 0.56 10.92
N PHE A 165 3.08 -0.70 10.64
CA PHE A 165 2.60 -1.12 9.32
C PHE A 165 1.26 -0.45 9.00
N ARG A 166 1.05 -0.14 7.72
CA ARG A 166 -0.08 0.69 7.29
C ARG A 166 -1.28 -0.18 6.94
N PRO A 167 -2.45 0.03 7.58
CA PRO A 167 -3.62 -0.76 7.27
C PRO A 167 -4.17 -0.43 5.88
N VAL A 168 -4.68 -1.44 5.20
CA VAL A 168 -5.49 -1.36 3.98
C VAL A 168 -6.62 -2.36 4.10
N SER A 169 -7.85 -1.94 3.81
CA SER A 169 -8.99 -2.86 3.78
C SER A 169 -9.25 -3.27 2.34
N LEU A 170 -9.30 -4.57 2.08
CA LEU A 170 -9.57 -5.16 0.78
C LEU A 170 -10.95 -5.82 0.80
N GLU A 171 -11.61 -5.80 -0.36
CA GLU A 171 -12.83 -6.58 -0.59
C GLU A 171 -12.71 -7.26 -1.95
N LYS A 172 -13.28 -8.46 -2.05
CA LYS A 172 -13.37 -9.22 -3.30
C LYS A 172 -14.47 -8.60 -4.16
N ASP A 173 -14.11 -8.12 -5.34
CA ASP A 173 -15.00 -7.46 -6.27
C ASP A 173 -15.80 -8.50 -7.10
N ALA A 174 -16.75 -8.04 -7.90
CA ALA A 174 -17.66 -8.90 -8.65
C ALA A 174 -16.96 -9.82 -9.68
N ASP A 175 -15.78 -9.43 -10.17
CA ASP A 175 -14.94 -10.22 -11.07
C ASP A 175 -14.02 -11.21 -10.32
N GLY A 176 -14.15 -11.31 -8.99
CA GLY A 176 -13.38 -12.20 -8.13
C GLY A 176 -12.00 -11.67 -7.76
N LEU A 177 -11.61 -10.46 -8.20
CA LEU A 177 -10.34 -9.85 -7.83
C LEU A 177 -10.47 -9.03 -6.54
N TRP A 178 -9.44 -9.09 -5.70
CA TRP A 178 -9.34 -8.30 -4.49
C TRP A 178 -8.85 -6.88 -4.79
N ARG A 179 -9.59 -5.88 -4.29
CA ARG A 179 -9.26 -4.47 -4.49
C ARG A 179 -9.42 -3.67 -3.21
N ALA A 180 -8.75 -2.53 -3.15
CA ALA A 180 -8.78 -1.65 -2.00
C ALA A 180 -10.17 -1.02 -1.81
N LYS A 181 -10.73 -1.25 -0.63
CA LYS A 181 -11.90 -0.55 -0.10
C LYS A 181 -11.51 0.74 0.61
N GLU A 182 -10.49 0.66 1.46
CA GLU A 182 -9.99 1.75 2.28
C GLU A 182 -8.47 1.72 2.25
N MET A 183 -7.85 2.76 1.71
CA MET A 183 -6.40 2.80 1.47
C MET A 183 -5.71 4.04 2.03
N SER A 184 -6.43 4.93 2.71
CA SER A 184 -5.91 6.25 3.15
C SER A 184 -4.58 6.19 3.89
N SER A 185 -4.36 5.16 4.72
CA SER A 185 -3.12 5.00 5.48
C SER A 185 -1.88 4.79 4.60
N LEU A 186 -2.05 4.29 3.38
CA LEU A 186 -0.95 4.14 2.42
C LEU A 186 -0.53 5.49 1.80
N PHE A 187 -1.37 6.52 1.92
CA PHE A 187 -1.18 7.85 1.34
C PHE A 187 -0.79 8.90 2.40
N VAL A 188 -0.50 8.47 3.63
CA VAL A 188 -0.01 9.35 4.71
C VAL A 188 1.51 9.39 4.67
N GLY A 189 2.09 10.59 4.77
CA GLY A 189 3.53 10.81 4.76
C GLY A 189 4.32 9.89 5.69
N MET A 190 5.55 9.59 5.26
CA MET A 190 6.53 8.79 5.97
C MET A 190 7.74 9.64 6.37
N MET A 191 8.64 9.06 7.15
CA MET A 191 9.96 9.64 7.43
C MET A 191 10.65 10.05 6.11
N PRO A 192 11.21 11.26 6.00
CA PRO A 192 12.01 11.63 4.84
C PRO A 192 13.22 10.71 4.66
N PRO A 193 13.70 10.50 3.42
CA PRO A 193 14.99 9.84 3.20
C PRO A 193 16.11 10.62 3.91
N LYS A 194 17.14 9.88 4.35
CA LYS A 194 18.35 10.46 4.97
C LYS A 194 19.40 10.85 3.95
#